data_AF-Q4TDD1-F1
#
_entry.id   AF-Q4TDD1-F1
#
_cell.length_a   1.000
_cell.length_b   1.000
_cell.length_c   1.000
_cell.angle_alpha   90.00
_cell.angle_beta   90.00
_cell.angle_gamma   90.00
#
_symmetry.space_group_name_H-M   'P 1'
#
loop_
_entity.id
_entity.type
_entity.pdbx_description
1 polymer ?
#
loop_
_entity_poly.entity_id
_entity_poly.type
_entity_poly.pdbx_seq_one_letter_code
_entity_poly.pdbx_strand_id
1 'polypeptide(L)'
;RGNIVSVLAKVKTSPTQDIMQFFYETRCRTPRPFKGGCRGIDDKNWNSQCKTTQTYVRALTKLWNSVGWRWIRIDTSCVCALSPSIAR
;
A
#
# COMPACT_ATOMS: atom_id res chain seq x y z
N ARG A 1 -0.53 11.91 -9.76
CA ARG A 1 -1.62 12.77 -9.24
C ARG A 1 -2.36 11.96 -8.18
N GLY A 2 -2.65 12.53 -7.01
CA GLY A 2 -3.32 11.85 -5.89
C GLY A 2 -4.84 11.81 -6.01
N ASN A 3 -5.38 11.71 -7.23
CA ASN A 3 -6.83 11.74 -7.46
C ASN A 3 -7.46 10.44 -6.97
N ILE A 4 -8.60 10.54 -6.29
CA ILE A 4 -9.40 9.39 -5.88
C ILE A 4 -10.13 8.85 -7.12
N VAL A 5 -10.07 7.53 -7.33
CA VAL A 5 -10.64 6.84 -8.48
C VAL A 5 -11.37 5.58 -8.02
N SER A 6 -12.36 5.11 -8.79
CA SER A 6 -13.00 3.81 -8.57
C SER A 6 -12.33 2.75 -9.43
N VAL A 7 -11.91 1.63 -8.84
CA VAL A 7 -11.35 0.49 -9.58
C VAL A 7 -12.48 -0.39 -10.11
N LEU A 8 -12.41 -0.78 -11.38
CA LEU A 8 -13.37 -1.72 -11.95
C LEU A 8 -12.94 -3.15 -11.60
N ALA A 9 -13.87 -3.97 -11.11
CA ALA A 9 -13.56 -5.35 -10.72
C ALA A 9 -13.20 -6.24 -11.92
N LYS A 10 -13.71 -5.91 -13.11
CA LYS A 10 -13.56 -6.69 -14.34
C LYS A 10 -12.95 -5.86 -15.47
N VAL A 11 -12.18 -6.51 -16.31
CA VAL A 11 -11.67 -6.00 -17.59
C VAL A 11 -12.27 -6.82 -18.71
N LYS A 12 -12.87 -6.14 -19.69
CA LYS A 12 -13.27 -6.77 -20.95
C LYS A 12 -12.02 -7.04 -21.78
N THR A 13 -11.72 -8.30 -22.05
CA THR A 13 -10.61 -8.69 -22.94
C THR A 13 -11.10 -8.98 -24.35
N SER A 14 -12.39 -9.31 -24.50
CA SER A 14 -13.06 -9.52 -25.78
C SER A 14 -14.56 -9.17 -25.66
N PRO A 15 -15.35 -9.18 -26.76
CA PRO A 15 -16.78 -8.91 -26.69
C PRO A 15 -17.57 -9.85 -25.78
N THR A 16 -17.06 -11.06 -25.53
CA THR A 16 -17.74 -12.13 -24.78
C THR A 16 -17.01 -12.52 -23.50
N GLN A 17 -15.81 -11.98 -23.24
CA GLN A 17 -14.97 -12.40 -22.12
C GLN A 17 -14.56 -11.22 -21.23
N ASP A 18 -14.81 -11.41 -19.94
CA ASP A 18 -14.35 -10.55 -18.86
C ASP A 18 -13.38 -11.32 -17.96
N ILE A 19 -12.32 -10.66 -17.51
CA ILE A 19 -11.40 -11.18 -16.48
C ILE A 19 -11.47 -10.32 -15.23
N MET A 20 -11.20 -10.90 -14.05
CA MET A 20 -11.13 -10.17 -12.79
C MET A 20 -9.78 -9.45 -12.64
N GLN A 21 -9.81 -8.23 -12.10
CA GLN A 21 -8.61 -7.51 -11.68
C GLN A 21 -8.33 -7.76 -10.20
N PHE A 22 -7.30 -8.54 -9.91
CA PHE A 22 -6.84 -8.78 -8.54
C PHE A 22 -5.60 -7.95 -8.23
N PHE A 23 -5.47 -7.55 -6.97
CA PHE A 23 -4.32 -6.85 -6.45
C PHE A 23 -3.77 -7.62 -5.25
N TYR A 24 -2.45 -7.76 -5.21
CA TYR A 24 -1.78 -8.34 -4.07
C TYR A 24 -1.45 -7.22 -3.07
N GLU A 25 -2.31 -7.04 -2.07
CA GLU A 25 -2.09 -6.03 -1.03
C GLU A 25 -1.41 -6.65 0.19
N THR A 26 -0.40 -5.96 0.73
CA THR A 26 0.25 -6.31 1.99
C THR A 26 0.29 -5.11 2.92
N ARG A 27 -0.22 -5.26 4.14
CA ARG A 27 -0.28 -4.22 5.18
C ARG A 27 0.42 -4.67 6.46
N CYS A 28 0.89 -3.70 7.24
CA CYS A 28 1.30 -3.97 8.62
C CYS A 28 0.09 -4.38 9.48
N ARG A 29 0.22 -5.47 10.25
CA ARG A 29 -0.80 -5.90 11.22
C ARG A 29 -0.97 -4.89 12.36
N THR A 30 0.15 -4.33 12.83
CA THR A 30 0.18 -3.28 13.85
C THR A 30 1.40 -2.38 13.61
N PRO A 31 1.29 -1.06 13.84
CA PRO A 31 2.44 -0.15 13.75
C PRO A 31 3.51 -0.39 14.83
N ARG A 32 3.15 -0.99 15.97
CA ARG A 32 4.03 -1.28 17.10
C ARG A 32 3.77 -2.69 17.63
N PRO A 33 4.40 -3.72 17.05
CA PRO A 33 4.24 -5.10 17.51
C PRO A 33 4.90 -5.39 18.87
N PHE A 34 5.75 -4.48 19.38
CA PHE A 34 6.41 -4.59 20.67
C PHE A 34 6.44 -3.23 21.39
N LYS A 35 6.72 -3.22 22.72
CA LYS A 35 6.75 -1.98 23.52
C LYS A 35 7.73 -0.93 22.95
N GLY A 36 8.91 -1.36 22.48
CA GLY A 36 9.92 -0.53 21.82
C GLY A 36 9.68 -0.25 20.32
N GLY A 37 8.52 -0.61 19.77
CA GLY A 37 8.19 -0.45 18.36
C GLY A 37 8.31 -1.77 17.58
N CYS A 38 9.20 -1.82 16.61
CA CYS A 38 9.50 -3.03 15.84
C CYS A 38 10.25 -4.06 16.70
N ARG A 39 10.10 -5.35 16.38
CA ARG A 39 10.82 -6.42 17.07
C ARG A 39 12.30 -6.41 16.72
N GLY A 40 13.16 -6.51 17.73
CA GLY A 40 14.62 -6.64 17.55
C GLY A 40 15.36 -5.32 17.33
N ILE A 41 14.71 -4.18 17.55
CA ILE A 41 15.36 -2.88 17.50
C ILE A 41 15.90 -2.49 18.87
N ASP A 42 17.10 -1.91 18.90
CA ASP A 42 17.66 -1.26 20.07
C ASP A 42 16.90 0.03 20.39
N ASP A 43 15.90 -0.09 21.26
CA ASP A 43 14.99 0.99 21.65
C ASP A 43 15.62 2.05 22.57
N LYS A 44 16.89 1.87 22.97
CA LYS A 44 17.67 2.89 23.69
C LYS A 44 18.22 3.97 22.77
N ASN A 45 18.53 3.61 21.52
CA ASN A 45 19.15 4.49 20.52
C ASN A 45 18.22 4.80 19.33
N TRP A 46 17.14 4.03 19.17
CA TRP A 46 16.26 4.14 18.00
C TRP A 46 14.78 4.11 18.39
N ASN A 47 14.05 5.10 17.90
CA ASN A 47 12.61 4.99 17.75
C ASN A 47 12.30 4.15 16.50
N SER A 48 11.32 3.25 16.60
CA SER A 48 10.95 2.37 15.50
C SER A 48 9.44 2.23 15.30
N GLN A 49 9.01 2.11 14.04
CA GLN A 49 7.60 1.92 13.68
C GLN A 49 7.46 1.07 12.43
N CYS A 50 6.56 0.08 12.46
CA CYS A 50 6.15 -0.65 11.28
C CYS A 50 5.28 0.25 10.39
N LYS A 51 5.69 0.47 9.14
CA LYS A 51 4.98 1.27 8.14
C LYS A 51 4.66 0.44 6.91
N THR A 52 3.43 0.57 6.44
CA THR A 52 3.02 0.00 5.15
C THR A 52 3.61 0.85 4.04
N THR A 53 4.34 0.23 3.12
CA THR A 53 4.86 0.90 1.92
C THR A 53 3.87 0.78 0.78
N GLN A 54 4.02 1.66 -0.20
CA GLN A 54 3.10 1.78 -1.32
C GLN A 54 3.86 1.60 -2.63
N THR A 55 3.24 0.91 -3.58
CA THR A 55 3.71 0.82 -4.97
C THR A 55 2.63 1.29 -5.94
N TYR A 56 2.99 1.47 -7.20
CA TYR A 56 2.05 1.81 -8.26
C TYR A 56 1.86 0.63 -9.20
N VAL A 57 0.61 0.31 -9.48
CA VAL A 57 0.22 -0.74 -10.44
C VAL A 57 -0.76 -0.19 -11.47
N ARG A 58 -0.81 -0.83 -12.63
CA ARG A 58 -1.74 -0.45 -13.70
C ARG A 58 -3.11 -1.09 -13.43
N ALA A 59 -4.15 -0.28 -13.36
CA ALA A 59 -5.53 -0.74 -13.14
C ALA A 59 -6.52 -0.05 -14.09
N LEU A 60 -7.62 -0.73 -14.41
CA LEU A 60 -8.72 -0.13 -15.15
C LEU A 60 -9.61 0.59 -14.14
N THR A 61 -9.74 1.91 -14.31
CA THR A 61 -10.39 2.77 -13.32
C THR A 61 -11.41 3.67 -13.97
N LYS A 62 -12.44 4.04 -13.20
CA LYS A 62 -13.41 5.08 -13.53
C LYS A 62 -13.10 6.33 -12.71
N LEU A 63 -12.89 7.44 -13.40
CA LEU A 63 -12.84 8.78 -12.82
C LEU A 63 -13.95 9.60 -13.47
N TRP A 64 -14.98 9.95 -12.70
CA TRP A 64 -16.19 10.57 -13.21
C TRP A 64 -16.80 9.73 -14.36
N ASN A 65 -16.83 10.26 -15.58
CA ASN A 65 -17.34 9.57 -16.77
C ASN A 65 -16.23 8.96 -17.65
N SER A 66 -14.96 9.04 -17.23
CA SER A 66 -13.83 8.52 -17.99
C SER A 66 -13.32 7.20 -17.42
N VAL A 67 -13.53 6.13 -18.18
CA VAL A 67 -12.88 4.83 -17.96
C VAL A 67 -11.53 4.84 -18.65
N GLY A 68 -10.49 4.39 -17.96
CA GLY A 68 -9.15 4.30 -18.54
C GLY A 68 -8.13 3.64 -17.63
N TRP A 69 -7.03 3.22 -18.24
CA TRP A 69 -5.88 2.67 -17.54
C TRP A 69 -5.14 3.78 -16.80
N ARG A 70 -5.01 3.63 -15.49
CA ARG A 70 -4.28 4.59 -14.64
C ARG A 70 -3.35 3.83 -13.70
N TRP A 71 -2.31 4.52 -13.27
CA TRP A 71 -1.48 4.05 -12.16
C TRP A 71 -2.23 4.33 -10.85
N ILE A 72 -2.56 3.28 -10.12
CA ILE A 72 -3.13 3.37 -8.77
C ILE A 72 -2.08 2.98 -7.74
N ARG A 73 -2.24 3.51 -6.54
CA ARG A 73 -1.37 3.21 -5.42
C ARG A 73 -1.97 2.07 -4.60
N ILE A 74 -1.21 1.00 -4.39
CA ILE A 74 -1.59 -0.13 -3.53
C ILE A 74 -0.55 -0.33 -2.43
N ASP A 75 -0.98 -0.95 -1.33
CA ASP A 75 -0.11 -1.31 -0.21
C ASP A 75 0.69 -2.59 -0.56
N THR A 76 2.02 -2.57 -0.44
CA THR A 76 2.89 -3.63 -1.00
C THR A 76 3.78 -4.36 0.00
N SER A 77 4.11 -3.77 1.14
CA SER A 77 4.93 -4.43 2.16
C SER A 77 4.79 -3.74 3.52
N CYS A 78 5.18 -4.44 4.58
CA CYS A 78 5.34 -3.86 5.91
C CYS A 78 6.84 -3.79 6.26
N VAL A 79 7.36 -2.58 6.47
CA VAL A 79 8.78 -2.35 6.79
C VAL A 79 8.94 -1.68 8.14
N CYS A 80 10.07 -1.88 8.81
CA CYS A 80 10.40 -1.14 10.02
C CYS A 80 11.15 0.16 9.66
N ALA A 81 10.55 1.30 9.96
CA ALA A 81 11.20 2.60 9.84
C ALA A 81 11.88 2.97 11.16
N LEU A 82 13.13 3.42 11.08
CA LEU A 82 13.93 3.84 12.22
C LEU A 82 14.14 5.36 12.18
N SER A 83 14.18 5.95 13.37
CA SER A 83 14.66 7.32 13.56
C SER A 83 15.47 7.39 14.85
N PRO A 84 16.52 8.21 14.94
CA PRO A 84 17.30 8.34 16.18
C PRO A 84 16.40 8.67 17.35
N SER A 85 16.59 8.02 18.50
CA SER A 85 16.03 8.51 19.75
C SER A 85 16.83 9.74 20.16
N ILE A 86 16.18 10.90 20.21
CA ILE A 86 16.77 12.06 20.89
C ILE A 86 16.81 11.67 22.36
N ALA A 87 18.01 11.36 22.86
CA ALA A 87 18.25 11.25 24.28
C ALA A 87 17.85 12.59 24.91
N ARG A 88 16.89 12.55 25.84
CA ARG A 88 16.72 13.65 26.78
C ARG A 88 17.83 13.59 27.81
#